data_AF-A0A4Y2UR74-F1
#
_entry.id   AF-A0A4Y2UR74-F1
#
_cell.length_a   1.000
_cell.length_b   1.000
_cell.length_c   1.000
_cell.angle_alpha   90.00
_cell.angle_beta   90.00
_cell.angle_gamma   90.00
#
_symmetry.space_group_name_H-M   'P 1'
#
loop_
_entity.id
_entity.type
_entity.pdbx_description
1 polymer ?
#
loop_
_entity_poly.entity_id
_entity_poly.type
_entity_poly.pdbx_seq_one_letter_code
_entity_poly.pdbx_strand_id
1 'polypeptide(L)'
;DKYDVGELRVERRRIVLNSDLPVSLRPYRTSPIEVQEIKSQIEKLLQAGLIRETNSPYSAPITPAFKRDEGKKTRLCIDFRNLNALCKSDSEYLPLMVSLLDKLSKAKIVSSLDFTSGYWHVPIHPKDTEKLAFCTNFGLYEWSRLPFGIKVSPSIFIRLIRRTLTEYKIDFACNYFDDMIVYSSSELEHWKHLKTAFEIREKENINLKVSKCVFAQN
;
A
#
# COMPACT_ATOMS: atom_id res chain seq x y z
N ASP A 1 -15.02 -1.39 1.35
CA ASP A 1 -14.70 -1.23 -0.10
C ASP A 1 -13.17 -1.15 -0.25
N LYS A 2 -12.55 -1.46 -1.40
CA LYS A 2 -11.08 -1.33 -1.60
C LYS A 2 -10.60 0.13 -1.69
N TYR A 3 -11.51 1.05 -1.98
CA TYR A 3 -11.26 2.49 -2.07
C TYR A 3 -11.53 3.24 -0.76
N ASP A 4 -12.27 2.61 0.15
CA ASP A 4 -12.51 3.10 1.51
C ASP A 4 -11.31 2.72 2.40
N VAL A 5 -10.24 3.47 2.20
CA VAL A 5 -9.01 3.34 2.95
C VAL A 5 -8.98 4.40 4.04
N GLY A 6 -8.50 4.01 5.22
CA GLY A 6 -8.19 4.99 6.24
C GLY A 6 -6.97 5.82 5.83
N GLU A 7 -6.63 6.82 6.62
CA GLU A 7 -5.40 7.61 6.49
C GLU A 7 -4.60 7.44 7.77
N LEU A 8 -3.40 6.85 7.66
CA LEU A 8 -2.47 6.73 8.77
C LEU A 8 -2.14 8.11 9.34
N ARG A 9 -2.26 8.26 10.66
CA ARG A 9 -1.99 9.51 11.39
C ARG A 9 -0.50 9.75 11.60
N VAL A 10 0.25 9.73 10.50
CA VAL A 10 1.70 9.87 10.46
C VAL A 10 2.08 11.08 9.63
N GLU A 11 3.30 11.59 9.84
CA GLU A 11 3.85 12.63 8.96
C GLU A 11 3.83 12.15 7.49
N ARG A 12 3.53 13.08 6.57
CA ARG A 12 3.46 12.80 5.14
C ARG A 12 4.80 12.35 4.59
N ARG A 13 4.80 11.29 3.78
CA ARG A 13 6.04 10.69 3.27
C ARG A 13 6.53 11.41 2.02
N ARG A 14 7.85 11.48 1.89
CA ARG A 14 8.56 12.06 0.76
C ARG A 14 8.98 10.96 -0.23
N ILE A 15 9.00 11.29 -1.51
CA ILE A 15 9.59 10.48 -2.59
C ILE A 15 10.84 11.20 -3.09
N VAL A 16 11.99 10.70 -2.66
CA VAL A 16 13.30 11.29 -2.97
C VAL A 16 13.84 10.65 -4.25
N LEU A 17 14.19 11.50 -5.22
CA LEU A 17 14.79 11.10 -6.48
C LEU A 17 16.27 11.50 -6.49
N ASN A 18 17.09 10.81 -7.29
CA ASN A 18 18.48 11.16 -7.56
C ASN A 18 18.62 12.26 -8.62
N SER A 19 17.53 12.58 -9.31
CA SER A 19 17.45 13.63 -10.33
C SER A 19 16.04 14.22 -10.33
N ASP A 20 15.95 15.53 -10.49
CA ASP A 20 14.69 16.26 -10.62
C ASP A 20 14.21 16.35 -12.08
N LEU A 21 14.93 15.73 -13.03
CA LEU A 21 14.48 15.64 -14.41
C LEU A 21 13.23 14.76 -14.49
N PRO A 22 12.10 15.27 -15.02
CA PRO A 22 10.86 14.52 -15.07
C PRO A 22 10.94 13.39 -16.10
N VAL A 23 10.29 12.29 -15.78
CA VAL A 23 10.07 11.19 -16.73
C VAL A 23 8.62 11.28 -17.20
N SER A 24 8.45 11.40 -18.51
CA SER A 24 7.14 11.46 -19.15
C SER A 24 7.03 10.41 -20.26
N LEU A 25 6.04 9.53 -20.14
CA LEU A 25 5.68 8.53 -21.12
C LEU A 25 4.24 8.74 -21.59
N ARG A 26 3.97 8.31 -22.82
CA ARG A 26 2.61 8.32 -23.37
C ARG A 26 1.79 7.14 -22.83
N PRO A 27 0.46 7.27 -22.72
CA PRO A 27 -0.42 6.16 -22.39
C PRO A 27 -0.21 4.98 -23.34
N TYR A 28 -0.29 3.76 -22.82
CA TYR A 28 -0.29 2.57 -23.65
C TYR A 28 -1.62 2.40 -24.39
N ARG A 29 -1.57 1.68 -25.52
CA ARG A 29 -2.77 1.29 -26.25
C ARG A 29 -3.60 0.34 -25.40
N THR A 30 -4.88 0.66 -25.24
CA THR A 30 -5.84 -0.14 -24.48
C THR A 30 -7.03 -0.51 -25.36
N SER A 31 -7.56 -1.71 -25.20
CA SER A 31 -8.81 -2.15 -25.82
C SER A 31 -10.02 -1.38 -25.26
N PRO A 32 -11.16 -1.34 -25.97
CA PRO A 32 -12.36 -0.66 -25.47
C PRO A 32 -12.83 -1.15 -24.09
N ILE A 33 -12.71 -2.45 -23.81
CA ILE A 33 -13.06 -3.05 -22.52
C ILE A 33 -12.12 -2.55 -21.41
N GLU A 34 -10.81 -2.50 -21.68
CA GLU A 34 -9.83 -1.94 -20.74
C GLU A 34 -10.08 -0.46 -20.50
N VAL A 35 -10.45 0.33 -21.51
CA VAL A 35 -10.78 1.76 -21.36
C VAL A 35 -11.94 1.95 -20.40
N GLN A 36 -13.02 1.18 -20.55
CA GLN A 36 -14.19 1.27 -19.68
C GLN A 36 -13.84 0.92 -18.23
N GLU A 37 -13.06 -0.14 -18.02
CA GLU A 37 -12.61 -0.55 -16.70
C GLU A 37 -11.69 0.49 -16.05
N ILE A 38 -10.71 1.01 -16.80
CA ILE A 38 -9.82 2.08 -16.33
C ILE A 38 -10.65 3.30 -15.93
N LYS A 39 -11.57 3.75 -16.78
CA LYS A 39 -12.41 4.92 -16.49
C LYS A 39 -13.21 4.74 -15.19
N SER A 40 -13.85 3.58 -15.03
CA SER A 40 -14.60 3.24 -13.80
C SER A 40 -13.73 3.26 -12.55
N GLN A 41 -12.50 2.73 -12.62
CA GLN A 41 -11.58 2.76 -11.48
C GLN A 41 -11.04 4.16 -11.18
N ILE A 42 -10.75 4.97 -12.21
CA ILE A 42 -10.30 6.35 -12.06
C ILE A 42 -11.38 7.20 -11.39
N GLU A 43 -12.64 7.08 -11.81
CA GLU A 43 -13.76 7.79 -11.16
C GLU A 43 -13.88 7.44 -9.68
N LYS A 44 -13.75 6.16 -9.31
CA LYS A 44 -13.78 5.73 -7.90
C LYS A 44 -12.57 6.25 -7.11
N LEU A 45 -11.38 6.25 -7.70
CA LEU A 45 -10.17 6.78 -7.07
C LEU A 45 -10.27 8.30 -6.83
N LEU A 46 -10.85 9.04 -7.78
CA LEU A 46 -11.12 10.48 -7.66
C LEU A 46 -12.16 10.75 -6.57
N GLN A 47 -13.29 10.02 -6.57
CA GLN A 47 -14.33 10.14 -5.55
C GLN A 47 -13.81 9.85 -4.14
N ALA A 48 -12.89 8.88 -4.01
CA ALA A 48 -12.24 8.56 -2.74
C ALA A 48 -11.12 9.54 -2.34
N GLY A 49 -10.79 10.54 -3.19
CA GLY A 49 -9.72 11.50 -2.93
C GLY A 49 -8.31 10.90 -2.89
N LEU A 50 -8.11 9.72 -3.48
CA LEU A 50 -6.82 9.04 -3.50
C LEU A 50 -5.91 9.56 -4.61
N ILE A 51 -6.53 10.05 -5.69
CA ILE A 51 -5.88 10.71 -6.80
C ILE A 51 -6.58 12.05 -7.10
N ARG A 52 -5.92 12.89 -7.90
CA ARG A 52 -6.50 14.13 -8.43
C ARG A 52 -6.00 14.41 -9.84
N GLU A 53 -6.72 15.23 -10.59
CA GLU A 53 -6.23 15.75 -11.87
C GLU A 53 -4.98 16.62 -11.66
N THR A 54 -4.08 16.61 -12.64
CA THR A 54 -2.81 17.33 -12.54
C THR A 54 -2.29 17.79 -13.90
N ASN A 55 -1.41 18.79 -13.87
CA ASN A 55 -0.59 19.24 -15.00
C ASN A 55 0.89 18.88 -14.78
N SER A 56 1.16 17.82 -14.03
CA SER A 56 2.51 17.37 -13.68
C SER A 56 3.40 17.16 -14.92
N PRO A 57 4.70 17.49 -14.84
CA PRO A 57 5.65 17.15 -15.89
C PRO A 57 5.97 15.64 -15.94
N TYR A 58 5.63 14.88 -14.89
CA TYR A 58 5.78 13.43 -14.85
C TYR A 58 4.57 12.73 -15.46
N SER A 59 4.80 11.57 -16.06
CA SER A 59 3.72 10.76 -16.62
C SER A 59 4.14 9.30 -16.72
N ALA A 60 3.54 8.45 -15.88
CA ALA A 60 3.65 7.00 -15.94
C ALA A 60 2.41 6.37 -16.61
N PRO A 61 2.55 5.45 -17.56
CA PRO A 61 1.41 4.85 -18.24
C PRO A 61 0.77 3.74 -17.39
N ILE A 62 -0.52 3.50 -17.63
CA ILE A 62 -1.25 2.39 -17.01
C ILE A 62 -1.07 1.09 -17.80
N THR A 63 -0.85 0.00 -17.08
CA THR A 63 -0.75 -1.37 -17.58
C THR A 63 -1.80 -2.25 -16.91
N PRO A 64 -2.96 -2.51 -17.56
CA PRO A 64 -3.96 -3.42 -17.02
C PRO A 64 -3.42 -4.85 -16.90
N ALA A 65 -3.59 -5.47 -15.73
CA ALA A 65 -3.16 -6.83 -15.44
C ALA A 65 -4.31 -7.73 -15.00
N PHE A 66 -4.18 -9.03 -15.27
CA PHE A 66 -5.17 -10.03 -14.85
C PHE A 66 -5.22 -10.16 -13.34
N LYS A 67 -6.44 -10.19 -12.79
CA LYS A 67 -6.68 -10.62 -11.42
C LYS A 67 -7.03 -12.11 -11.45
N ARG A 68 -6.27 -12.92 -10.70
CA ARG A 68 -6.33 -14.40 -10.74
C ARG A 68 -7.76 -14.93 -10.57
N ASP A 69 -8.55 -14.29 -9.70
CA ASP A 69 -9.87 -14.78 -9.31
C ASP A 69 -10.99 -14.45 -10.33
N GLU A 70 -10.75 -13.51 -11.25
CA GLU A 70 -11.80 -12.94 -12.11
C GLU A 70 -11.62 -13.25 -13.60
N GLY A 71 -10.48 -13.81 -13.99
CA GLY A 71 -10.15 -14.09 -15.40
C GLY A 71 -10.10 -12.83 -16.31
N LYS A 72 -10.21 -11.63 -15.73
CA LYS A 72 -10.27 -10.34 -16.43
C LYS A 72 -9.13 -9.42 -15.98
N LYS A 73 -8.75 -8.48 -16.85
CA LYS A 73 -7.73 -7.45 -16.57
C LYS A 73 -8.28 -6.30 -15.72
N THR A 74 -8.64 -6.61 -14.48
CA THR A 74 -9.22 -5.64 -13.54
C THR A 74 -8.18 -5.01 -12.61
N ARG A 75 -6.91 -5.44 -12.66
CA ARG A 75 -5.85 -4.83 -11.85
C ARG A 75 -5.25 -3.62 -12.58
N LEU A 76 -5.52 -2.43 -12.05
CA LEU A 76 -4.90 -1.18 -12.49
C LEU A 76 -3.47 -1.11 -11.97
N CYS A 77 -2.47 -1.41 -12.80
CA CYS A 77 -1.07 -1.20 -12.47
C CYS A 77 -0.56 0.06 -13.18
N ILE A 78 0.29 0.84 -12.51
CA ILE A 78 0.98 1.97 -13.12
C ILE A 78 2.44 1.59 -13.31
N ASP A 79 2.95 1.81 -14.50
CA ASP A 79 4.32 1.48 -14.85
C ASP A 79 5.28 2.58 -14.39
N PHE A 80 5.68 2.48 -13.13
CA PHE A 80 6.68 3.36 -12.55
C PHE A 80 8.13 2.92 -12.80
N ARG A 81 8.43 2.01 -13.75
CA ARG A 81 9.81 1.51 -13.95
C ARG A 81 10.84 2.62 -14.16
N ASN A 82 10.53 3.61 -14.99
CA ASN A 82 11.44 4.72 -15.25
C ASN A 82 11.61 5.64 -14.02
N LEU A 83 10.51 5.91 -13.31
CA LEU A 83 10.57 6.67 -12.06
C LEU A 83 11.37 5.92 -10.99
N ASN A 84 11.19 4.60 -10.90
CA ASN A 84 11.92 3.73 -9.98
C ASN A 84 13.43 3.74 -10.23
N ALA A 85 13.87 3.91 -11.49
CA ALA A 85 15.29 4.07 -11.79
C ALA A 85 15.86 5.37 -11.17
N LEU A 86 15.06 6.42 -11.06
CA LEU A 86 15.44 7.69 -10.44
C LEU A 86 15.26 7.73 -8.92
N CYS A 87 14.33 6.93 -8.36
CA CYS A 87 14.08 6.90 -6.92
C CYS A 87 15.36 6.54 -6.15
N LYS A 88 15.65 7.28 -5.07
CA LYS A 88 16.70 6.90 -4.13
C LYS A 88 16.28 5.62 -3.41
N SER A 89 17.16 4.65 -3.32
CA SER A 89 16.86 3.39 -2.64
C SER A 89 16.66 3.64 -1.14
N ASP A 90 15.68 2.95 -0.57
CA ASP A 90 15.45 2.94 0.87
C ASP A 90 16.26 1.78 1.49
N SER A 91 16.98 2.06 2.57
CA SER A 91 17.76 1.07 3.32
C SER A 91 16.94 0.34 4.38
N GLU A 92 15.63 0.61 4.53
CA GLU A 92 14.79 -0.21 5.40
C GLU A 92 14.82 -1.66 4.93
N TYR A 93 15.32 -2.54 5.79
CA TYR A 93 15.33 -3.97 5.52
C TYR A 93 13.92 -4.53 5.62
N LEU A 94 13.47 -5.15 4.53
CA LEU A 94 12.34 -6.06 4.59
C LEU A 94 12.73 -7.19 5.55
N PRO A 95 11.94 -7.48 6.60
CA PRO A 95 12.25 -8.58 7.50
C PRO A 95 12.34 -9.87 6.68
N LEU A 96 13.48 -10.57 6.80
CA LEU A 96 13.67 -11.86 6.14
C LEU A 96 12.60 -12.83 6.66
N MET A 97 11.98 -13.60 5.78
CA MET A 97 10.97 -14.58 6.16
C MET A 97 11.46 -15.51 7.28
N VAL A 98 12.74 -15.92 7.24
CA VAL A 98 13.37 -16.73 8.30
C VAL A 98 13.33 -16.04 9.67
N SER A 99 13.67 -14.75 9.73
CA SER A 99 13.60 -13.98 10.99
C SER A 99 12.18 -13.82 11.52
N LEU A 100 11.19 -13.79 10.62
CA LEU A 100 9.77 -13.80 10.99
C LEU A 100 9.40 -15.18 11.55
N LEU A 101 9.81 -16.26 10.90
CA LEU A 101 9.58 -17.64 11.34
C LEU A 101 10.20 -17.91 12.70
N ASP A 102 11.38 -17.38 13.01
CA ASP A 102 12.00 -17.53 14.33
C ASP A 102 11.15 -16.87 15.44
N LYS A 103 10.56 -15.71 15.16
CA LYS A 103 9.62 -15.05 16.09
C LYS A 103 8.32 -15.83 16.22
N LEU A 104 7.82 -16.38 15.12
CA LEU A 104 6.61 -17.19 15.07
C LEU A 104 6.80 -18.60 15.63
N SER A 105 8.03 -19.11 15.70
CA SER A 105 8.33 -20.49 16.14
C SER A 105 7.89 -20.78 17.57
N LYS A 106 7.77 -19.73 18.40
CA LYS A 106 7.30 -19.80 19.79
C LYS A 106 5.80 -19.51 19.93
N ALA A 107 5.16 -19.08 18.84
CA ALA A 107 3.73 -18.84 18.81
C ALA A 107 2.99 -20.16 18.60
N LYS A 108 1.90 -20.33 19.34
CA LYS A 108 0.96 -21.44 19.14
C LYS A 108 -0.23 -21.02 18.30
N ILE A 109 -0.49 -19.72 18.22
CA ILE A 109 -1.65 -19.13 17.55
C ILE A 109 -1.19 -17.89 16.79
N VAL A 110 -1.65 -17.79 15.55
CA VAL A 110 -1.34 -16.69 14.64
C VAL A 110 -2.63 -16.15 14.00
N SER A 111 -2.71 -14.83 13.85
CA SER A 111 -3.69 -14.14 13.02
C SER A 111 -2.97 -13.29 11.98
N SER A 112 -3.50 -13.26 10.76
CA SER A 112 -3.07 -12.33 9.71
C SER A 112 -4.16 -11.29 9.47
N LEU A 113 -3.81 -10.01 9.64
CA LEU A 113 -4.69 -8.87 9.43
C LEU A 113 -4.30 -8.16 8.13
N ASP A 114 -5.07 -8.39 7.06
CA ASP A 114 -4.85 -7.81 5.72
C ASP A 114 -5.32 -6.35 5.71
N PHE A 115 -4.42 -5.41 5.41
CA PHE A 115 -4.76 -3.99 5.27
C PHE A 115 -5.52 -3.75 3.95
N THR A 116 -6.63 -3.02 4.00
CA THR A 116 -7.38 -2.64 2.79
C THR A 116 -6.52 -1.75 1.91
N SER A 117 -6.00 -2.29 0.81
CA SER A 117 -5.12 -1.54 -0.11
C SER A 117 -3.95 -0.88 0.64
N GLY A 118 -3.24 -1.65 1.48
CA GLY A 118 -2.25 -1.20 2.47
C GLY A 118 -1.56 0.14 2.23
N TYR A 119 -0.84 0.28 1.11
CA TYR A 119 -0.07 1.51 0.82
C TYR A 119 -0.91 2.78 0.71
N TRP A 120 -2.17 2.68 0.29
CA TRP A 120 -3.03 3.86 0.13
C TRP A 120 -3.38 4.55 1.46
N HIS A 121 -3.09 3.93 2.61
CA HIS A 121 -3.19 4.59 3.91
C HIS A 121 -2.13 5.67 4.12
N VAL A 122 -0.99 5.59 3.41
CA VAL A 122 0.16 6.46 3.65
C VAL A 122 -0.02 7.77 2.88
N PRO A 123 -0.13 8.93 3.55
CA PRO A 123 -0.20 10.22 2.86
C PRO A 123 1.16 10.61 2.27
N ILE A 124 1.14 11.12 1.04
CA ILE A 124 2.33 11.67 0.36
C ILE A 124 2.38 13.18 0.55
N HIS A 125 3.59 13.70 0.69
CA HIS A 125 3.81 15.13 0.81
C HIS A 125 3.42 15.85 -0.50
N PRO A 126 2.68 16.97 -0.47
CA PRO A 126 2.20 17.66 -1.68
C PRO A 126 3.28 18.01 -2.71
N LYS A 127 4.51 18.33 -2.25
CA LYS A 127 5.67 18.59 -3.13
C LYS A 127 6.15 17.38 -3.94
N ASP A 128 5.70 16.18 -3.61
CA ASP A 128 6.14 14.95 -4.27
C ASP A 128 4.98 14.22 -4.97
N THR A 129 3.73 14.71 -4.87
CA THR A 129 2.59 14.07 -5.53
C THR A 129 2.73 14.12 -7.06
N GLU A 130 3.26 15.22 -7.60
CA GLU A 130 3.50 15.38 -9.04
C GLU A 130 4.39 14.27 -9.61
N LYS A 131 5.37 13.79 -8.83
CA LYS A 131 6.29 12.70 -9.23
C LYS A 131 5.54 11.39 -9.46
N LEU A 132 4.41 11.22 -8.78
CA LEU A 132 3.56 10.04 -8.81
C LEU A 132 2.42 10.20 -9.85
N ALA A 133 2.59 11.13 -10.80
CA ALA A 133 1.63 11.31 -11.87
C ALA A 133 1.62 10.14 -12.86
N PHE A 134 0.43 9.83 -13.36
CA PHE A 134 0.17 8.77 -14.30
C PHE A 134 -0.89 9.18 -15.32
N CYS A 135 -0.77 8.66 -16.53
CA CYS A 135 -1.58 9.06 -17.67
C CYS A 135 -2.53 7.96 -18.14
N THR A 136 -3.68 8.38 -18.63
CA THR A 136 -4.64 7.57 -19.37
C THR A 136 -4.86 8.18 -20.75
N ASN A 137 -5.58 7.48 -21.62
CA ASN A 137 -5.98 8.03 -22.93
C ASN A 137 -6.93 9.23 -22.84
N PHE A 138 -7.36 9.63 -21.64
CA PHE A 138 -8.38 10.65 -21.42
C PHE A 138 -8.01 11.64 -20.29
N GLY A 139 -6.79 11.60 -19.75
CA GLY A 139 -6.37 12.55 -18.73
C GLY A 139 -5.04 12.21 -18.04
N LEU A 140 -4.56 13.16 -17.25
CA LEU A 140 -3.38 13.03 -16.39
C LEU A 140 -3.80 13.20 -14.93
N TYR A 141 -3.35 12.30 -14.08
CA TYR A 141 -3.72 12.25 -12.67
C TYR A 141 -2.49 12.03 -11.82
N GLU A 142 -2.53 12.42 -10.55
CA GLU A 142 -1.47 12.14 -9.58
C GLU A 142 -2.01 11.54 -8.29
N TRP A 143 -1.19 10.73 -7.64
CA TRP A 143 -1.52 10.14 -6.34
C TRP A 143 -1.27 11.11 -5.19
N SER A 144 -2.26 11.19 -4.29
CA SER A 144 -2.11 11.86 -2.99
C SER A 144 -1.67 10.88 -1.88
N ARG A 145 -1.75 9.57 -2.17
CA ARG A 145 -1.35 8.46 -1.30
C ARG A 145 -0.16 7.72 -1.89
N LEU A 146 0.49 6.87 -1.10
CA LEU A 146 1.58 6.03 -1.60
C LEU A 146 1.01 4.95 -2.55
N PRO A 147 1.36 4.96 -3.85
CA PRO A 147 0.79 4.02 -4.80
C PRO A 147 1.55 2.69 -4.80
N PHE A 148 0.88 1.67 -5.33
CA PHE A 148 1.54 0.43 -5.72
C PHE A 148 2.44 0.67 -6.95
N GLY A 149 3.48 -0.14 -7.09
CA GLY A 149 4.41 -0.11 -8.24
C GLY A 149 5.65 0.76 -8.05
N ILE A 150 5.69 1.63 -7.04
CA ILE A 150 6.91 2.36 -6.65
C ILE A 150 7.81 1.44 -5.83
N LYS A 151 9.11 1.40 -6.15
CA LYS A 151 10.06 0.48 -5.54
C LYS A 151 10.25 0.67 -4.03
N VAL A 152 10.06 1.90 -3.54
CA VAL A 152 10.23 2.23 -2.12
C VAL A 152 8.94 2.10 -1.30
N SER A 153 7.79 1.84 -1.94
CA SER A 153 6.52 1.74 -1.21
C SER A 153 6.54 0.69 -0.09
N PRO A 154 7.04 -0.55 -0.31
CA PRO A 154 7.10 -1.55 0.75
C PRO A 154 7.95 -1.11 1.94
N SER A 155 9.14 -0.55 1.68
CA SER A 155 10.06 -0.06 2.72
C SER A 155 9.45 1.07 3.56
N ILE A 156 8.78 2.02 2.91
CA ILE A 156 8.06 3.10 3.59
C ILE A 156 6.96 2.52 4.49
N PHE A 157 6.14 1.62 3.96
CA PHE A 157 5.02 1.05 4.68
C PHE A 157 5.46 0.22 5.89
N ILE A 158 6.43 -0.68 5.71
CA ILE A 158 6.99 -1.51 6.79
C ILE A 158 7.60 -0.66 7.89
N ARG A 159 8.37 0.39 7.53
CA ARG A 159 8.91 1.33 8.50
C ARG A 159 7.83 1.99 9.34
N LEU A 160 6.74 2.42 8.69
CA LEU A 160 5.62 3.08 9.37
C LEU A 160 4.96 2.12 10.37
N ILE A 161 4.54 0.94 9.93
CA ILE A 161 3.92 -0.04 10.82
C ILE A 161 4.87 -0.45 11.95
N ARG A 162 6.16 -0.67 11.67
CA ARG A 162 7.15 -0.98 12.71
C ARG A 162 7.28 0.13 13.74
N ARG A 163 7.30 1.40 13.31
CA ARG A 163 7.35 2.55 14.21
C ARG A 163 6.09 2.64 15.06
N THR A 164 4.92 2.47 14.47
CA THR A 164 3.64 2.38 15.19
C THR A 164 3.69 1.28 16.26
N LEU A 165 4.08 0.05 15.89
CA LEU A 165 4.20 -1.05 16.86
C LEU A 165 5.17 -0.72 17.99
N THR A 166 6.29 -0.05 17.69
CA THR A 166 7.27 0.37 18.70
C THR A 166 6.71 1.44 19.64
N GLU A 167 5.98 2.41 19.10
CA GLU A 167 5.35 3.49 19.87
C GLU A 167 4.33 2.95 20.88
N TYR A 168 3.52 1.97 20.46
CA TYR A 168 2.57 1.28 21.32
C TYR A 168 3.19 0.14 22.16
N LYS A 169 4.52 -0.04 22.12
CA LYS A 169 5.28 -1.08 22.85
C LYS A 169 4.76 -2.50 22.58
N ILE A 170 4.48 -2.79 21.31
CA ILE A 170 3.96 -4.08 20.86
C ILE A 170 5.10 -5.01 20.46
N ASP A 171 5.18 -6.17 21.11
CA ASP A 171 6.14 -7.23 20.87
C ASP A 171 5.51 -8.53 20.34
N PHE A 172 4.17 -8.59 20.30
CA PHE A 172 3.35 -9.72 19.84
C PHE A 172 2.82 -9.58 18.41
N ALA A 173 3.28 -8.57 17.66
CA ALA A 173 2.88 -8.35 16.28
C ALA A 173 4.05 -7.90 15.42
N CYS A 174 3.97 -8.21 14.13
CA CYS A 174 4.95 -7.76 13.14
C CYS A 174 4.27 -7.50 11.79
N ASN A 175 4.90 -6.69 10.95
CA ASN A 175 4.47 -6.49 9.57
C ASN A 175 5.11 -7.54 8.66
N TYR A 176 4.32 -8.11 7.77
CA TYR A 176 4.80 -8.79 6.57
C TYR A 176 4.13 -8.21 5.31
N PHE A 177 4.86 -7.35 4.58
CA PHE A 177 4.33 -6.57 3.45
C PHE A 177 3.04 -5.81 3.79
N ASP A 178 1.91 -6.27 3.26
CA ASP A 178 0.60 -5.63 3.35
C ASP A 178 -0.27 -6.26 4.47
N ASP A 179 0.31 -7.13 5.29
CA ASP A 179 -0.35 -7.80 6.40
C ASP A 179 0.32 -7.44 7.74
N MET A 180 -0.49 -7.38 8.79
CA MET A 180 -0.02 -7.41 10.16
C MET A 180 -0.27 -8.79 10.77
N ILE A 181 0.82 -9.46 11.15
CA ILE A 181 0.80 -10.77 11.77
C ILE A 181 0.82 -10.60 13.28
N VAL A 182 -0.25 -11.05 13.95
CA VAL A 182 -0.37 -11.11 15.40
C VAL A 182 -0.12 -12.54 15.84
N TYR A 183 0.72 -12.75 16.86
CA TYR A 183 1.13 -14.08 17.27
C TYR A 183 1.15 -14.21 18.80
N SER A 184 0.84 -15.39 19.34
CA SER A 184 0.63 -15.58 20.79
C SER A 184 0.88 -17.03 21.22
N SER A 185 1.14 -17.24 22.52
CA SER A 185 1.43 -18.56 23.08
C SER A 185 0.21 -19.29 23.66
N SER A 186 -0.92 -18.60 23.80
CA SER A 186 -2.20 -19.17 24.25
C SER A 186 -3.39 -18.42 23.65
N GLU A 187 -4.56 -19.06 23.61
CA GLU A 187 -5.77 -18.48 23.03
C GLU A 187 -6.25 -17.25 23.80
N LEU A 188 -6.21 -17.32 25.13
CA LEU A 188 -6.58 -16.21 26.00
C LEU A 188 -5.70 -14.97 25.77
N GLU A 189 -4.38 -15.16 25.60
CA GLU A 189 -3.47 -14.06 25.26
C GLU A 189 -3.76 -13.54 23.85
N HIS A 190 -4.04 -14.43 22.91
CA HIS A 190 -4.30 -14.05 21.53
C HIS A 190 -5.50 -13.10 21.39
N TRP A 191 -6.58 -13.36 22.12
CA TRP A 191 -7.73 -12.46 22.14
C TRP A 191 -7.39 -11.09 22.74
N LYS A 192 -6.54 -11.02 23.76
CA LYS A 192 -6.04 -9.74 24.31
C LYS A 192 -5.18 -9.00 23.29
N HIS A 193 -4.27 -9.70 22.61
CA HIS A 193 -3.41 -9.12 21.59
C HIS A 193 -4.21 -8.60 20.38
N LEU A 194 -5.19 -9.36 19.90
CA LEU A 194 -6.10 -8.92 18.84
C LEU A 194 -6.90 -7.68 19.25
N LYS A 195 -7.42 -7.66 20.49
CA LYS A 195 -8.11 -6.48 21.01
C LYS A 195 -7.22 -5.24 20.97
N THR A 196 -6.00 -5.34 21.51
CA THR A 196 -5.01 -4.23 21.46
C THR A 196 -4.67 -3.83 20.03
N ALA A 197 -4.49 -4.80 19.13
CA ALA A 197 -4.22 -4.52 17.71
C ALA A 197 -5.37 -3.77 17.03
N PHE A 198 -6.62 -4.10 17.35
CA PHE A 198 -7.78 -3.36 16.85
C PHE A 198 -7.90 -1.96 17.45
N GLU A 199 -7.60 -1.77 18.73
CA GLU A 199 -7.55 -0.45 19.35
C GLU A 199 -6.49 0.45 18.70
N ILE A 200 -5.31 -0.09 18.38
CA ILE A 200 -4.26 0.64 17.65
C ILE A 200 -4.73 0.97 16.23
N ARG A 201 -5.32 0.00 15.54
CA ARG A 201 -5.89 0.19 14.20
C ARG A 201 -6.87 1.37 14.18
N GLU A 202 -7.78 1.45 15.15
CA GLU A 202 -8.74 2.56 15.26
C GLU A 202 -8.04 3.90 15.55
N LYS A 203 -7.07 3.93 16.47
CA LYS A 203 -6.31 5.15 16.80
C LYS A 203 -5.53 5.68 15.60
N GLU A 204 -4.92 4.79 14.83
CA GLU A 204 -4.11 5.10 13.66
C GLU A 204 -4.94 5.24 12.37
N ASN A 205 -6.26 5.04 12.45
CA ASN A 205 -7.18 5.11 11.31
C ASN A 205 -6.75 4.19 10.15
N ILE A 206 -6.52 2.93 10.49
CA ILE A 206 -6.17 1.87 9.54
C ILE A 206 -7.43 1.08 9.19
N ASN A 207 -7.67 0.77 7.92
CA ASN A 207 -8.75 -0.11 7.49
C ASN A 207 -8.23 -1.51 7.15
N LEU A 208 -8.95 -2.53 7.63
CA LEU A 208 -8.66 -3.93 7.35
C LEU A 208 -9.65 -4.49 6.33
N LYS A 209 -9.17 -5.38 5.48
CA LYS A 209 -10.02 -6.16 4.59
C LYS A 209 -10.44 -7.43 5.30
N VAL A 210 -11.53 -7.34 6.07
CA VAL A 210 -12.02 -8.42 6.93
C VAL A 210 -12.18 -9.75 6.17
N SER A 211 -12.64 -9.70 4.91
CA SER A 211 -12.81 -10.90 4.06
C SER A 211 -11.51 -11.66 3.75
N LYS A 212 -10.35 -11.06 4.02
CA LYS A 212 -9.02 -11.63 3.83
C LYS A 212 -8.25 -11.81 5.14
N CYS A 213 -8.77 -11.28 6.24
CA CYS A 213 -8.17 -11.50 7.54
C CYS A 213 -8.35 -12.96 7.94
N VAL A 214 -7.33 -13.51 8.58
CA VAL A 214 -7.29 -14.87 9.11
C VAL A 214 -7.11 -14.76 10.61
N PHE A 215 -8.00 -15.37 11.39
CA PHE A 215 -8.01 -15.24 12.84
C PHE A 215 -7.73 -16.57 13.53
N ALA A 216 -6.88 -16.52 14.55
CA ALA A 216 -6.61 -17.59 15.52
C ALA A 216 -6.33 -18.97 14.90
N GLN A 217 -5.41 -19.03 13.93
CA GLN A 217 -4.92 -20.31 13.40
C GLN A 217 -3.80 -20.87 14.25
N ASN A 218 -3.85 -22.19 14.48
CA ASN A 218 -2.80 -22.97 15.16
C ASN A 218 -1.77 -23.50 14.16
#